data_AF-A0A9D3ZKM3-F1
#
_entry.id   AF-A0A9D3ZKM3-F1
#
_cell.length_a   1.000
_cell.length_b   1.000
_cell.length_c   1.000
_cell.angle_alpha   90.00
_cell.angle_beta   90.00
_cell.angle_gamma   90.00
#
_symmetry.space_group_name_H-M   'P 1'
#
loop_
_entity.id
_entity.type
_entity.pdbx_description
1 polymer ?
#
loop_
_entity_poly.entity_id
_entity_poly.type
_entity_poly.pdbx_seq_one_letter_code
_entity_poly.pdbx_strand_id
1 'polypeptide(L)'
;MPKPKPQLPIYALVAAIVMSPNHCFQSCVAKTGNKYCNPTVCGNVTMSYPFRLPTQPLNCSNHRFEVNCHSNNRTILSLNHDKFYVQNI
;
A
#
# COMPACT_ATOMS: atom_id res chain seq x y z
N MET A 1 -15.74 -34.69 56.04
CA MET A 1 -15.98 -33.46 55.25
C MET A 1 -14.89 -33.33 54.19
N PRO A 2 -15.19 -33.26 52.88
CA PRO A 2 -14.16 -33.15 51.84
C PRO A 2 -13.57 -31.73 51.79
N LYS A 3 -12.23 -31.61 51.79
CA LYS A 3 -11.51 -30.34 51.65
C LYS A 3 -11.55 -29.86 50.18
N PRO A 4 -11.86 -28.59 49.89
CA PRO A 4 -11.80 -28.05 48.53
C PRO A 4 -10.36 -28.00 48.02
N LYS A 5 -10.11 -28.55 46.83
CA LYS A 5 -8.82 -28.43 46.13
C LYS A 5 -8.69 -27.02 45.54
N PRO A 6 -7.53 -26.36 45.66
CA PRO A 6 -7.30 -25.07 45.03
C PRO A 6 -7.11 -25.28 43.53
N GLN A 7 -8.16 -25.06 42.75
CA GLN A 7 -8.02 -24.92 41.30
C GLN A 7 -7.66 -23.47 41.03
N LEU A 8 -6.34 -23.20 41.01
CA LEU A 8 -5.81 -21.92 40.55
C LEU A 8 -6.26 -21.70 39.10
N PRO A 9 -6.80 -20.52 38.77
CA PRO A 9 -7.44 -20.29 37.49
C PRO A 9 -6.37 -20.12 36.43
N ILE A 10 -6.32 -21.07 35.50
CA ILE A 10 -5.58 -21.00 34.23
C ILE A 10 -5.88 -19.67 33.48
N TYR A 11 -7.00 -19.02 33.80
CA TYR A 11 -7.42 -17.70 33.31
C TYR A 11 -6.46 -16.54 33.61
N ALA A 12 -5.52 -16.67 34.56
CA ALA A 12 -4.54 -15.60 34.81
C ALA A 12 -3.49 -15.45 33.68
N LEU A 13 -3.32 -16.45 32.82
CA LEU A 13 -2.37 -16.39 31.69
C LEU A 13 -2.96 -15.84 30.39
N VAL A 14 -4.27 -15.55 30.33
CA VAL A 14 -4.94 -15.08 29.10
C VAL A 14 -5.26 -13.57 29.15
N ALA A 15 -4.60 -12.82 30.02
CA ALA A 15 -4.78 -11.38 30.16
C ALA A 15 -3.56 -10.61 29.64
N ALA A 16 -3.49 -10.40 28.32
CA ALA A 16 -3.00 -9.16 27.69
C ALA A 16 -2.89 -9.27 26.15
N ILE A 17 -3.97 -9.64 25.47
CA ILE A 17 -4.18 -9.16 24.10
C ILE A 17 -5.52 -8.44 24.10
N VAL A 18 -5.59 -7.32 24.82
CA VAL A 18 -6.59 -6.29 24.53
C VAL A 18 -6.11 -5.63 23.25
N MET A 19 -6.39 -6.28 22.11
CA MET A 19 -6.34 -5.59 20.83
C MET A 19 -7.41 -4.51 20.90
N SER A 20 -6.98 -3.29 21.19
CA SER A 20 -7.77 -2.09 20.93
C SER A 20 -8.47 -2.25 19.56
N PRO A 21 -9.79 -2.08 19.44
CA PRO A 21 -10.52 -2.22 18.17
C PRO A 21 -10.08 -1.27 17.04
N ASN A 22 -9.04 -0.45 17.26
CA ASN A 22 -8.61 0.62 16.37
C ASN A 22 -7.25 0.38 15.68
N HIS A 23 -6.64 -0.80 15.82
CA HIS A 23 -5.51 -1.15 14.98
C HIS A 23 -6.00 -1.91 13.74
N CYS A 24 -6.30 -1.16 12.67
CA CYS A 24 -6.30 -1.71 11.32
C CYS A 24 -4.89 -2.22 11.00
N PHE A 25 -4.55 -3.44 11.42
CA PHE A 25 -3.42 -4.18 10.90
C PHE A 25 -3.79 -4.68 9.50
N GLN A 26 -3.88 -3.75 8.55
CA GLN A 26 -4.08 -4.09 7.15
C GLN A 26 -2.76 -4.67 6.64
N SER A 27 -2.63 -5.99 6.61
CA SER A 27 -1.47 -6.66 6.00
C SER A 27 -1.29 -6.15 4.57
N CYS A 28 -0.15 -5.51 4.28
CA CYS A 28 0.16 -5.04 2.94
C CYS A 28 0.52 -6.24 2.05
N VAL A 29 -0.40 -6.67 1.20
CA VAL A 29 -0.07 -7.62 0.12
C VAL A 29 0.55 -6.84 -1.03
N ALA A 30 1.85 -7.06 -1.26
CA ALA A 30 2.51 -6.53 -2.45
C ALA A 30 1.84 -7.14 -3.69
N LYS A 31 1.15 -6.31 -4.47
CA LYS A 31 0.63 -6.74 -5.77
C LYS A 31 1.81 -6.76 -6.74
N THR A 32 2.10 -7.94 -7.28
CA THR A 32 3.05 -8.05 -8.41
C THR A 32 2.46 -7.30 -9.59
N GLY A 33 3.27 -6.48 -10.26
CA GLY A 33 2.88 -5.77 -11.46
C GLY A 33 2.26 -6.72 -12.49
N ASN A 34 1.19 -6.26 -13.14
CA ASN A 34 0.56 -7.04 -14.19
C ASN A 34 1.55 -7.26 -15.35
N LYS A 35 1.73 -8.52 -15.80
CA LYS A 35 2.69 -8.88 -16.86
C LYS A 35 2.41 -8.16 -18.18
N TYR A 36 1.20 -7.68 -18.38
CA TYR A 36 0.80 -6.91 -19.57
C TYR A 36 1.12 -5.41 -19.46
N CYS A 37 1.65 -4.96 -18.33
CA CYS A 37 1.94 -3.56 -18.04
C CYS A 37 3.46 -3.35 -18.08
N ASN A 38 3.93 -2.90 -19.23
CA ASN A 38 5.35 -2.62 -19.42
C ASN A 38 5.76 -1.36 -18.66
N PRO A 39 6.97 -1.35 -18.06
CA PRO A 39 7.56 -0.11 -17.58
C PRO A 39 7.60 0.92 -18.71
N THR A 40 7.32 2.17 -18.36
CA THR A 40 7.32 3.28 -19.32
C THR A 40 8.31 4.34 -18.88
N VAL A 41 8.89 5.07 -19.83
CA VAL A 41 9.89 6.12 -19.54
C VAL A 41 9.31 7.48 -19.93
N CYS A 42 9.49 8.47 -19.07
CA CYS A 42 9.24 9.88 -19.36
C CYS A 42 10.42 10.71 -18.87
N GLY A 43 11.10 11.38 -19.80
CA GLY A 43 12.35 12.08 -19.50
C GLY A 43 13.38 11.12 -18.93
N ASN A 44 13.82 11.37 -17.69
CA ASN A 44 14.80 10.56 -16.99
C ASN A 44 14.19 9.62 -15.94
N VAL A 45 12.87 9.46 -15.94
CA VAL A 45 12.16 8.64 -14.94
C VAL A 45 11.55 7.42 -15.63
N THR A 46 11.91 6.24 -15.12
CA THR A 46 11.30 4.97 -15.52
C THR A 46 10.19 4.63 -14.53
N MET A 47 8.95 4.62 -14.98
CA MET A 47 7.80 4.27 -14.19
C MET A 47 7.47 2.78 -14.36
N SER A 48 7.20 2.12 -13.24
CA SER A 48 6.66 0.77 -13.19
C SER A 48 5.60 0.69 -12.09
N TYR A 49 4.93 -0.46 -11.94
CA TYR A 49 3.93 -0.66 -10.90
C TYR A 49 4.46 -0.19 -9.52
N PRO A 50 3.73 0.64 -8.77
CA PRO A 50 2.34 1.03 -8.97
C PRO A 50 2.13 2.28 -9.83
N PHE A 51 3.14 2.93 -10.39
CA PHE A 51 2.92 4.12 -11.22
C PHE A 51 2.50 3.74 -12.63
N ARG A 52 1.52 4.47 -13.19
CA ARG A 52 1.11 4.30 -14.59
C ARG A 52 0.88 5.63 -15.29
N LEU A 53 1.06 5.65 -16.61
CA LEU A 53 0.60 6.78 -17.44
C LEU A 53 -0.93 6.67 -17.69
N PRO A 54 -1.59 7.80 -18.03
CA PRO A 54 -2.99 7.80 -18.45
C PRO A 54 -3.25 6.96 -19.71
N THR A 55 -2.21 6.76 -20.54
CA THR A 55 -2.26 5.95 -21.77
C THR A 55 -2.19 4.45 -21.51
N GLN A 56 -1.79 4.01 -20.30
CA GLN A 56 -1.73 2.60 -19.93
C GLN A 56 -3.11 2.10 -19.49
N PRO A 57 -3.40 0.79 -19.67
CA PRO A 57 -4.64 0.19 -19.19
C PRO A 57 -4.92 0.43 -17.69
N LEU A 58 -6.20 0.60 -17.34
CA LEU A 58 -6.66 0.84 -15.96
C LEU A 58 -6.28 -0.30 -14.99
N ASN A 59 -6.11 -1.52 -15.48
CA ASN A 59 -5.67 -2.66 -14.66
C ASN A 59 -4.15 -2.65 -14.38
N CYS A 60 -3.38 -1.72 -14.96
CA CYS A 60 -1.97 -1.57 -14.66
C CYS A 60 -1.71 -0.90 -13.32
N SER A 61 -2.63 -0.07 -12.82
CA SER A 61 -2.55 0.50 -11.49
C SER A 61 -3.83 1.21 -11.06
N ASN A 62 -3.97 1.42 -9.75
CA ASN A 62 -4.95 2.33 -9.18
C ASN A 62 -4.76 3.75 -9.74
N HIS A 63 -5.86 4.43 -10.06
CA HIS A 63 -5.89 5.82 -10.53
C HIS A 63 -5.16 6.81 -9.61
N ARG A 64 -5.01 6.50 -8.31
CA ARG A 64 -4.25 7.31 -7.35
C ARG A 64 -2.74 7.37 -7.62
N PHE A 65 -2.22 6.43 -8.40
CA PHE A 65 -0.81 6.37 -8.80
C PHE A 65 -0.63 6.73 -10.29
N GLU A 66 -1.61 7.40 -10.89
CA GLU A 66 -1.47 7.95 -12.23
C GLU A 66 -0.49 9.13 -12.22
N VAL A 67 0.47 9.08 -13.13
CA VAL A 67 1.48 10.13 -13.33
C VAL A 67 1.38 10.65 -14.75
N ASN A 68 1.50 11.96 -14.93
CA ASN A 68 1.41 12.57 -16.25
C ASN A 68 2.81 12.87 -16.78
N CYS A 69 3.04 12.56 -18.05
CA CYS A 69 4.22 13.00 -18.77
C CYS A 69 3.85 14.28 -19.54
N HIS A 70 4.41 15.43 -19.13
CA HIS A 70 4.20 16.68 -19.84
C HIS A 70 5.06 16.75 -21.12
N SER A 71 4.68 17.60 -22.08
CA SER A 71 5.34 17.69 -23.41
C SER A 71 6.83 18.05 -23.34
N ASN A 72 7.30 18.63 -22.24
CA ASN A 72 8.71 18.92 -21.99
C ASN A 72 9.46 17.77 -21.31
N ASN A 73 8.98 16.53 -21.45
CA ASN A 73 9.53 15.32 -20.83
C ASN A 73 9.63 15.39 -19.30
N ARG A 74 8.76 16.18 -18.65
CA ARG A 74 8.67 16.22 -17.18
C ARG A 74 7.56 15.31 -16.67
N THR A 75 7.94 14.43 -15.75
CA THR A 75 7.01 13.59 -15.00
C THR A 75 6.39 14.40 -13.87
N ILE A 76 5.05 14.45 -13.84
CA ILE A 76 4.27 15.17 -12.84
C ILE A 76 3.36 14.17 -12.13
N LEU A 77 3.51 14.08 -10.81
CA LEU A 77 2.60 13.36 -9.93
C LEU A 77 1.57 14.35 -9.39
N SER A 78 0.29 14.07 -9.59
CA SER A 78 -0.80 14.88 -9.02
C SER A 78 -1.34 14.18 -7.78
N LEU A 79 -1.20 14.82 -6.62
CA LEU A 79 -1.77 14.33 -5.36
C LEU A 79 -2.79 15.36 -4.88
N ASN A 80 -4.05 14.94 -4.81
CA ASN A 80 -5.17 15.83 -4.48
C ASN A 80 -5.22 17.05 -5.43
N HIS A 81 -4.94 18.25 -4.92
CA HIS A 81 -4.93 19.50 -5.69
C HIS A 81 -3.51 19.96 -6.05
N ASP A 82 -2.49 19.27 -5.57
CA ASP A 82 -1.09 19.64 -5.75
C ASP A 82 -0.42 18.82 -6.86
N LYS A 83 0.56 19.44 -7.50
CA LYS A 83 1.36 18.85 -8.58
C LYS A 83 2.83 18.86 -8.19
N PHE A 84 3.45 17.69 -8.23
CA PHE A 84 4.85 17.49 -7.86
C PHE A 84 5.66 17.05 -9.06
N TYR A 85 6.84 17.65 -9.24
CA TYR A 85 7.81 17.15 -10.20
C TYR A 85 8.51 15.92 -9.64
N VAL A 86 8.47 14.82 -10.39
CA VAL A 86 9.11 13.58 -10.00
C VAL A 86 10.55 13.61 -10.46
N GLN A 87 11.48 13.57 -9.51
CA GLN A 87 12.92 13.48 -9.79
C GLN A 87 13.39 12.02 -9.91
N ASN A 88 12.83 11.14 -9.09
CA ASN A 88 13.12 9.70 -9.08
C ASN A 88 11.93 8.92 -8.51
N ILE A 89 11.85 7.61 -8.81
CA ILE A 89 10.82 6.66 -8.34
C ILE A 89 11.51 5.44 -7.72
#